data_AF-A0A2H3CY24-F1
#
_entry.id   AF-A0A2H3CY24-F1
#
_cell.length_a   1.000
_cell.length_b   1.000
_cell.length_c   1.000
_cell.angle_alpha   90.00
_cell.angle_beta   90.00
_cell.angle_gamma   90.00
#
_symmetry.space_group_name_H-M   'P 1'
#
loop_
_entity.id
_entity.type
_entity.pdbx_description
1 polymer ?
#
loop_
_entity_poly.entity_id
_entity_poly.type
_entity_poly.pdbx_seq_one_letter_code
_entity_poly.pdbx_strand_id
1 'polypeptide(L)' 'MTAHKAQGQTLERAIIDLDNCRGTELPYVMISRVKSLEGLLILRKYKYGRISKRQSEDYRKEDKRLSVLRL' A
#
# COMPACT_ATOMS: atom_id res chain seq x y z
N MET A 1 -6.43 12.13 -7.13
CA MET A 1 -6.01 12.12 -5.71
C MET A 1 -4.67 11.41 -5.62
N THR A 2 -3.72 11.89 -4.82
CA THR A 2 -2.44 11.20 -4.59
C THR A 2 -2.55 10.25 -3.39
N ALA A 3 -1.71 9.21 -3.31
CA ALA A 3 -1.69 8.29 -2.18
C ALA A 3 -1.52 9.01 -0.82
N HIS A 4 -0.64 10.01 -0.76
CA HIS A 4 -0.44 10.86 0.42
C HIS A 4 -1.72 11.59 0.84
N LYS A 5 -2.50 12.12 -0.10
CA LYS A 5 -3.78 12.79 0.21
C LYS A 5 -4.89 11.81 0.60
N ALA A 6 -4.82 10.58 0.10
CA ALA A 6 -5.77 9.52 0.42
C ALA A 6 -5.50 8.87 1.78
N GLN A 7 -4.34 9.10 2.39
CA GLN A 7 -3.96 8.48 3.67
C GLN A 7 -4.97 8.84 4.78
N GLY A 8 -5.41 7.82 5.51
CA GLY A 8 -6.42 7.97 6.58
C GLY A 8 -7.87 8.10 6.09
N GLN A 9 -8.11 8.18 4.77
CA GLN A 9 -9.47 8.20 4.23
C GLN A 9 -10.03 6.77 4.06
N THR A 10 -11.35 6.70 3.93
CA THR A 10 -12.06 5.49 3.52
C THR A 10 -12.88 5.81 2.28
N LEU A 11 -12.71 5.02 1.22
CA LEU A 11 -13.31 5.21 -0.09
C LEU A 11 -14.23 4.02 -0.40
N GLU A 12 -15.43 4.32 -0.90
CA GLU A 12 -16.35 3.26 -1.38
C GLU A 12 -15.87 2.67 -2.71
N ARG A 13 -15.33 3.53 -3.60
CA ARG A 13 -14.83 3.13 -4.92
C ARG A 13 -13.56 3.89 -5.26
N ALA A 14 -12.59 3.21 -5.89
CA ALA A 14 -11.38 3.84 -6.39
C ALA A 14 -10.84 3.16 -7.65
N ILE A 15 -10.27 3.97 -8.54
CA ILE A 15 -9.44 3.51 -9.66
C ILE A 15 -7.98 3.76 -9.28
N ILE A 16 -7.16 2.70 -9.25
CA ILE A 16 -5.79 2.73 -8.75
C ILE A 16 -4.81 2.36 -9.88
N ASP A 17 -3.81 3.22 -10.09
CA ASP A 17 -2.68 2.92 -10.98
C ASP A 17 -1.50 2.34 -10.19
N LEU A 18 -1.37 1.00 -10.23
CA LEU A 18 -0.28 0.29 -9.57
C LEU A 18 1.01 0.26 -10.39
N ASP A 19 0.97 0.59 -11.69
CA ASP A 19 2.18 0.56 -12.50
C ASP A 19 3.12 1.70 -12.09
N ASN A 20 2.61 2.89 -11.80
CA ASN A 20 3.42 4.01 -11.33
C ASN A 20 3.90 3.87 -9.87
N CYS A 21 3.52 2.82 -9.15
CA CYS A 21 3.98 2.58 -7.79
C CYS A 21 5.38 1.96 -7.76
N ARG A 22 6.10 2.24 -6.66
CA ARG A 22 7.36 1.60 -6.29
C ARG A 22 7.30 1.20 -4.83
N GLY A 23 7.92 0.08 -4.50
CA GLY A 23 7.93 -0.42 -3.13
C GLY A 23 6.62 -1.10 -2.75
N THR A 24 6.45 -1.36 -1.46
CA THR A 24 5.31 -2.11 -0.92
C THR A 24 4.36 -1.21 -0.14
N GLU A 25 4.85 -0.07 0.37
CA GLU A 25 4.08 0.83 1.21
C GLU A 25 3.02 1.61 0.43
N LEU A 26 3.38 2.19 -0.73
CA LEU A 26 2.45 2.99 -1.53
C LEU A 26 1.26 2.17 -2.09
N PRO A 27 1.47 1.00 -2.71
CA PRO A 27 0.37 0.12 -3.11
C PRO A 27 -0.57 -0.21 -1.94
N TYR A 28 0.01 -0.52 -0.77
CA TYR A 28 -0.76 -0.81 0.44
C TYR A 28 -1.60 0.38 0.89
N VAL A 29 -1.02 1.59 0.95
CA VAL A 29 -1.76 2.80 1.32
C VAL A 29 -2.93 3.02 0.37
N MET A 30 -2.72 2.89 -0.94
CA MET A 30 -3.77 3.12 -1.94
C MET A 30 -4.91 2.10 -1.84
N ILE A 31 -4.57 0.81 -1.80
CA ILE A 31 -5.57 -0.29 -1.80
C ILE A 31 -6.33 -0.32 -0.46
N SER A 32 -5.64 -0.12 0.67
CA SER A 32 -6.25 -0.16 2.01
C SER A 32 -7.27 0.95 2.28
N ARG A 33 -7.43 1.94 1.38
CA ARG A 33 -8.50 2.94 1.51
C ARG A 33 -9.84 2.43 1.01
N VAL A 34 -9.86 1.42 0.14
CA VAL A 34 -11.10 0.91 -0.47
C VAL A 34 -11.73 -0.13 0.44
N LYS A 35 -13.04 -0.01 0.70
CA LYS A 35 -13.74 -0.92 1.63
C LYS A 35 -13.90 -2.35 1.13
N SER A 36 -13.96 -2.54 -0.19
CA SER A 36 -14.19 -3.86 -0.78
C SER A 36 -13.47 -4.02 -2.11
N LEU A 37 -13.30 -5.26 -2.56
CA LEU A 37 -12.67 -5.57 -3.84
C LEU A 37 -13.58 -5.18 -5.03
N GLU A 38 -14.90 -5.22 -4.84
CA GLU A 38 -15.88 -4.76 -5.84
C GLU A 38 -15.77 -3.25 -6.10
N GLY A 39 -15.38 -2.49 -5.08
CA GLY A 39 -15.11 -1.05 -5.19
C GLY A 39 -13.76 -0.71 -5.83
N LEU A 40 -12.91 -1.70 -6.11
CA LEU A 40 -11.55 -1.50 -6.58
C LEU A 40 -11.42 -1.81 -8.07
N LEU A 41 -10.97 -0.83 -8.85
CA LEU A 41 -10.54 -1.02 -10.23
C LEU A 41 -9.04 -0.73 -10.37
N ILE A 42 -8.30 -1.67 -10.96
CA ILE A 42 -6.91 -1.41 -11.33
C ILE A 42 -6.87 -0.80 -12.74
N LEU A 43 -6.28 0.39 -12.87
CA LEU A 43 -6.30 1.19 -14.10
C LEU A 43 -5.69 0.46 -15.31
N ARG A 44 -4.62 -0.31 -15.08
CA ARG A 44 -3.86 -1.01 -16.12
C ARG A 44 -3.08 -2.19 -15.56
N LYS A 45 -2.65 -3.09 -16.44
CA LYS A 45 -1.71 -4.18 -16.09
C LYS A 45 -0.45 -3.60 -15.47
N TYR A 46 0.07 -4.28 -14.45
CA TYR A 46 1.29 -3.92 -13.75
C TYR A 46 2.14 -5.17 -13.53
N LYS A 47 3.45 -4.99 -13.37
CA LYS A 47 4.35 -6.10 -13.00
C LYS A 47 4.20 -6.37 -11.51
N TYR A 48 3.86 -7.60 -11.12
CA TYR A 48 3.75 -7.99 -9.71
C TYR A 48 5.01 -7.62 -8.90
N GLY A 49 6.19 -7.76 -9.51
CA GLY A 49 7.49 -7.35 -8.94
C GLY A 49 7.62 -5.87 -8.54
N ARG A 50 6.74 -4.97 -9.00
CA ARG A 50 6.72 -3.55 -8.61
C ARG A 50 6.13 -3.33 -7.22
N ILE A 51 5.17 -4.16 -6.81
CA ILE A 51 4.43 -4.04 -5.55
C ILE A 51 4.84 -5.07 -4.49
N SER A 52 5.77 -5.97 -4.82
CA SER A 52 6.22 -7.09 -3.98
C SER A 52 7.66 -6.92 -3.51
N LYS A 53 8.05 -5.68 -3.23
CA LYS A 53 9.38 -5.37 -2.70
C LYS A 53 9.42 -5.58 -1.19
N ARG A 54 10.63 -5.69 -0.64
CA ARG A 54 10.78 -5.64 0.82
C ARG A 54 10.42 -4.24 1.31
N GLN A 55 9.81 -4.18 2.49
CA GLN A 55 9.68 -2.93 3.25
C GLN A 55 11.07 -2.32 3.47
N SER A 56 11.12 -1.00 3.70
CA SER A 56 12.37 -0.31 3.99
C SER A 56 13.18 -0.98 5.12
N GLU A 57 14.50 -0.88 5.05
CA GLU A 57 15.37 -1.42 6.10
C GLU A 57 15.09 -0.78 7.46
N ASP A 58 14.72 0.51 7.49
CA ASP A 58 14.35 1.21 8.71
C ASP A 58 13.09 0.59 9.33
N TYR A 59 12.05 0.33 8.52
CA TYR A 59 10.85 -0.35 9.02
C TYR A 59 11.18 -1.74 9.56
N ARG A 60 12.01 -2.51 8.85
CA ARG A 60 12.43 -3.86 9.28
C ARG A 60 13.20 -3.84 10.61
N LYS A 61 14.05 -2.82 10.82
CA LYS A 61 14.77 -2.64 12.09
C LYS A 61 13.82 -2.28 13.23
N GLU A 62 12.88 -1.37 12.98
CA GLU A 62 11.89 -0.99 14.00
C GLU A 62 10.95 -2.15 14.34
N ASP A 63 10.47 -2.90 13.34
CA ASP A 63 9.66 -4.11 13.54
C ASP A 63 10.40 -5.14 14.40
N LYS A 64 11.70 -5.35 14.14
CA LYS A 64 12.56 -6.20 14.98
C LYS A 64 12.65 -5.66 16.42
N ARG A 65 12.80 -4.35 16.61
CA ARG A 65 12.85 -3.74 17.96
C ARG A 65 11.51 -3.93 18.70
N LEU A 66 10.39 -3.69 18.02
CA LEU A 66 9.05 -3.88 18.58
C LEU A 66 8.76 -5.34 18.93
N SER A 67 9.25 -6.29 18.13
CA SER A 67 9.06 -7.72 18.40
C SER A 67 9.70 -8.20 19.72
N VAL A 68 10.75 -7.50 20.18
CA VAL A 68 11.43 -7.78 21.45
C VAL A 68 10.68 -7.17 22.64
N LEU A 69 9.92 -6.10 22.40
CA LEU A 69 9.25 -5.32 23.45
C LEU A 69 7.87 -5.86 23.87
N ARG A 70 7.40 -6.99 23.29
CA ARG A 70 6.04 -7.58 23.47
C ARG A 70 5.26 -7.03 24.67
N LEU A 71 4.47 -5.98 24.42
CA LEU A 71 3.20 -5.69 25.11
C LEU A 71 2.13 -6.65 24.57
#